data_AF-A0A5A5TGJ6-F1
#
_entry.id   AF-A0A5A5TGJ6-F1
#
_cell.length_a   1.000
_cell.length_b   1.000
_cell.length_c   1.000
_cell.angle_alpha   90.00
_cell.angle_beta   90.00
_cell.angle_gamma   90.00
#
_symmetry.space_group_name_H-M   'P 1'
#
loop_
_entity.id
_entity.type
_entity.pdbx_description
1 polymer ?
#
loop_
_entity_poly.entity_id
_entity_poly.type
_entity_poly.pdbx_seq_one_letter_code
_entity_poly.pdbx_strand_id
1 'polypeptide(L)'
;MYQALDHGRIQTEALQQIWVKTLLADLPAAEPLWISVNATSIARPDAHTSQARGIIHVSNLPRAAKPISVGWQFSTMMLLPEAASSWVGILDQQRIPTAQTAIEVAIAQLQALIPLLQRPAILLADRWYATSAFLRACQHLGIQVLIRLKSNRRLYRRSGN
;
A
#
# COMPACT_ATOMS: atom_id res chain seq x y z
N MET A 1 -0.72 -18.85 24.45
CA MET A 1 -1.21 -18.19 23.22
C MET A 1 -1.54 -16.71 23.45
N TYR A 2 -2.54 -16.35 24.26
CA TYR A 2 -2.91 -14.93 24.48
C TYR A 2 -1.78 -14.04 25.02
N GLN A 3 -0.98 -14.52 25.98
CA GLN A 3 0.21 -13.79 26.45
C GLN A 3 1.25 -13.54 25.35
N ALA A 4 1.39 -14.46 24.39
CA ALA A 4 2.31 -14.28 23.26
C ALA A 4 1.77 -13.27 22.25
N LEU A 5 0.44 -13.11 22.12
CA LEU A 5 -0.15 -12.06 21.30
C LEU A 5 -0.08 -10.68 21.97
N ASP A 6 -0.16 -10.63 23.30
CA ASP A 6 -0.14 -9.38 24.07
C ASP A 6 1.28 -8.85 24.31
N HIS A 7 2.23 -9.74 24.61
CA HIS A 7 3.62 -9.36 24.92
C HIS A 7 4.61 -9.73 23.82
N GLY A 8 4.18 -10.48 22.82
CA GLY A 8 5.02 -10.82 21.68
C GLY A 8 5.45 -9.58 20.93
N ARG A 9 6.75 -9.47 20.68
CA ARG A 9 7.30 -8.43 19.83
C ARG A 9 7.79 -9.08 18.55
N ILE A 10 7.38 -8.51 17.42
CA ILE A 10 7.89 -8.87 16.10
C ILE A 10 8.84 -7.74 15.68
N GLN A 11 10.05 -8.11 15.28
CA GLN A 11 10.98 -7.18 14.62
C GLN A 11 10.50 -6.98 13.18
N THR A 12 9.51 -6.11 12.99
CA THR A 12 8.78 -5.95 11.72
C THR A 12 9.71 -5.63 10.55
N GLU A 13 10.71 -4.80 10.77
CA GLU A 13 11.71 -4.42 9.76
C GLU A 13 12.57 -5.61 9.35
N ALA A 14 13.10 -6.36 10.32
CA ALA A 14 13.90 -7.55 10.04
C ALA A 14 13.06 -8.65 9.35
N LEU A 15 11.82 -8.82 9.79
CA LEU A 15 10.88 -9.74 9.16
C LEU A 15 10.59 -9.34 7.71
N GLN A 16 10.35 -8.06 7.45
CA GLN A 16 10.14 -7.54 6.10
C GLN A 16 11.35 -7.81 5.21
N GLN A 17 12.56 -7.54 5.68
CA GLN A 17 13.79 -7.78 4.92
C GLN A 17 13.94 -9.25 4.52
N ILE A 18 13.76 -10.17 5.48
CA ILE A 18 13.81 -11.61 5.22
C ILE A 18 12.71 -12.01 4.24
N TRP A 19 11.48 -11.53 4.47
CA TRP A 19 10.33 -11.88 3.65
C TRP A 19 10.47 -11.41 2.20
N VAL A 20 10.84 -10.15 1.98
CA VAL A 20 11.08 -9.58 0.65
C VAL A 20 12.20 -10.36 -0.04
N LYS A 21 13.32 -10.62 0.65
CA LYS A 21 14.43 -11.39 0.09
C LYS A 21 13.98 -12.79 -0.35
N THR A 22 13.23 -13.49 0.49
CA THR A 22 12.72 -14.84 0.19
C THR A 22 11.72 -14.82 -0.97
N LEU A 23 10.78 -13.87 -0.98
CA LEU A 23 9.77 -13.77 -2.03
C LEU A 23 10.38 -13.50 -3.41
N LEU A 24 11.49 -12.75 -3.46
CA LEU A 24 12.18 -12.40 -4.69
C LEU A 24 13.25 -13.41 -5.14
N ALA A 25 13.58 -14.41 -4.30
CA ALA A 25 14.67 -15.35 -4.56
C ALA A 25 14.43 -16.20 -5.81
N ASP A 26 13.17 -16.57 -6.05
CA ASP A 26 12.78 -17.45 -7.16
C ASP A 26 12.40 -16.68 -8.44
N LEU A 27 12.47 -15.34 -8.42
CA LEU A 27 12.07 -14.51 -9.56
C LEU A 27 13.26 -14.22 -10.49
N PRO A 28 13.08 -14.34 -11.82
CA PRO A 28 14.10 -13.99 -12.80
C PRO A 28 14.69 -12.59 -12.56
N ALA A 29 16.02 -12.49 -12.54
CA ALA A 29 16.72 -11.25 -12.19
C ALA A 29 16.70 -10.17 -13.30
N ALA A 30 16.35 -10.55 -14.53
CA ALA A 30 16.51 -9.70 -15.72
C ALA A 30 15.38 -8.67 -15.91
N GLU A 31 14.23 -8.84 -15.25
CA GLU A 31 13.04 -8.03 -15.49
C GLU A 31 12.73 -7.07 -14.33
N PRO A 32 12.15 -5.89 -14.63
CA PRO A 32 11.67 -4.99 -13.60
C PRO A 32 10.53 -5.64 -12.80
N LEU A 33 10.50 -5.39 -11.49
CA LEU A 33 9.42 -5.86 -10.64
C LEU A 33 8.17 -5.01 -10.84
N TRP A 34 7.04 -5.65 -11.06
CA TRP A 34 5.74 -5.00 -11.03
C TRP A 34 5.24 -4.99 -9.58
N ILE A 35 5.13 -3.80 -8.99
CA ILE A 35 4.61 -3.64 -7.63
C ILE A 35 3.36 -2.77 -7.65
N SER A 36 2.53 -2.86 -6.63
CA SER A 36 1.38 -1.99 -6.47
C SER A 36 1.16 -1.54 -5.04
N VAL A 37 0.47 -0.43 -4.88
CA VAL A 37 0.01 0.07 -3.59
C VAL A 37 -1.50 0.27 -3.57
N ASN A 38 -2.14 -0.15 -2.48
CA ASN A 38 -3.56 0.13 -2.24
C ASN A 38 -3.85 0.34 -0.75
N ALA A 39 -4.86 1.16 -0.45
CA ALA A 39 -5.39 1.33 0.90
C ALA A 39 -6.74 0.60 1.04
N THR A 40 -6.85 -0.28 2.03
CA THR A 40 -8.04 -1.09 2.28
C THR A 40 -8.65 -0.75 3.64
N SER A 41 -9.96 -0.49 3.66
CA SER A 41 -10.73 -0.25 4.89
C SER A 41 -11.28 -1.56 5.45
N ILE A 42 -11.11 -1.79 6.75
CA ILE A 42 -11.58 -2.98 7.47
C ILE A 42 -12.53 -2.54 8.59
N ALA A 43 -13.82 -2.80 8.40
CA ALA A 43 -14.86 -2.48 9.38
C ALA A 43 -14.80 -3.38 10.61
N ARG A 44 -14.89 -2.75 11.78
CA ARG A 44 -14.89 -3.36 13.11
C ARG A 44 -15.78 -2.55 14.07
N PRO A 45 -17.10 -2.50 13.81
CA PRO A 45 -18.03 -1.71 14.62
C PRO A 45 -18.02 -2.16 16.09
N ASP A 46 -18.02 -3.47 16.32
CA ASP A 46 -18.18 -4.07 17.66
C ASP A 46 -16.87 -4.14 18.47
N ALA A 47 -15.73 -3.73 17.89
CA ALA A 47 -14.42 -3.77 18.55
C ALA A 47 -14.19 -2.58 19.47
N HIS A 48 -15.13 -2.30 20.39
CA HIS A 48 -15.20 -1.05 21.16
C HIS A 48 -13.92 -0.66 21.90
N THR A 49 -13.21 -1.64 22.44
CA THR A 49 -11.98 -1.47 23.22
C THR A 49 -10.71 -1.40 22.38
N SER A 50 -10.79 -1.71 21.08
CA SER A 50 -9.61 -1.72 20.23
C SER A 50 -9.19 -0.29 19.87
N GLN A 51 -7.94 0.03 20.21
CA GLN A 51 -7.36 1.37 20.08
C GLN A 51 -7.26 1.83 18.62
N ALA A 52 -7.21 3.15 18.43
CA ALA A 52 -6.94 3.84 17.16
C ALA A 52 -7.82 3.41 15.96
N ARG A 53 -9.08 3.05 16.23
CA ARG A 53 -10.11 2.97 15.18
C ARG A 53 -10.49 4.37 14.72
N GLY A 54 -10.81 4.52 13.44
CA GLY A 54 -11.29 5.75 12.84
C GLY A 54 -12.60 5.55 12.08
N ILE A 55 -13.16 6.66 11.60
CA ILE A 55 -14.24 6.62 10.63
C ILE A 55 -13.67 6.21 9.28
N ILE A 56 -14.24 5.15 8.69
CA ILE A 56 -13.80 4.60 7.41
C ILE A 56 -14.94 4.60 6.41
N HIS A 57 -14.60 4.72 5.13
CA HIS A 57 -15.56 4.53 4.05
C HIS A 57 -15.77 3.03 3.80
N VAL A 58 -17.03 2.61 3.65
CA VAL A 58 -17.40 1.23 3.28
C VAL A 58 -18.47 1.30 2.20
N SER A 59 -18.12 0.84 1.00
CA SER A 59 -19.03 0.81 -0.15
C SER A 59 -20.12 -0.26 0.05
N ASN A 60 -21.26 -0.09 -0.63
CA ASN A 60 -22.29 -1.12 -0.79
C ASN A 60 -22.90 -1.64 0.52
N LEU A 61 -23.04 -0.79 1.54
CA LEU A 61 -23.79 -1.14 2.75
C LEU A 61 -25.29 -1.09 2.44
N PRO A 62 -26.00 -2.23 2.31
CA PRO A 62 -27.38 -2.24 1.78
C PRO A 62 -28.40 -1.55 2.69
N ARG A 63 -28.04 -1.34 3.96
CA ARG A 63 -28.91 -0.82 5.02
C ARG A 63 -28.37 0.43 5.73
N ALA A 64 -27.30 1.05 5.22
CA ALA A 64 -26.70 2.22 5.86
C ALA A 64 -27.06 3.51 5.11
N ALA A 65 -27.53 4.52 5.86
CA ALA A 65 -27.85 5.84 5.32
C ALA A 65 -26.61 6.60 4.79
N LYS A 66 -25.42 6.22 5.25
CA LYS A 66 -24.13 6.78 4.82
C LYS A 66 -23.14 5.63 4.60
N PRO A 67 -22.26 5.70 3.59
CA PRO A 67 -21.27 4.65 3.30
C PRO A 67 -20.06 4.74 4.24
N ILE A 68 -20.31 4.78 5.56
CA ILE A 68 -19.28 4.89 6.58
C ILE A 68 -19.46 3.84 7.67
N SER A 69 -18.35 3.46 8.30
CA SER A 69 -18.31 2.59 9.46
C SER A 69 -17.17 3.00 10.40
N VAL A 70 -16.95 2.23 11.46
CA VAL A 70 -15.81 2.39 12.38
C VAL A 70 -14.87 1.20 12.20
N GLY A 71 -13.57 1.45 12.10
CA GLY A 71 -12.57 0.39 11.98
C GLY A 71 -11.19 0.94 11.64
N TRP A 72 -10.45 0.21 10.81
CA TRP A 72 -9.07 0.55 10.44
C TRP A 72 -8.90 0.69 8.94
N GLN A 73 -7.83 1.36 8.56
CA GLN A 73 -7.33 1.33 7.19
C GLN A 73 -5.92 0.74 7.20
N PHE A 74 -5.58 0.02 6.15
CA PHE A 74 -4.27 -0.58 5.95
C PHE A 74 -3.76 -0.24 4.55
N SER A 75 -2.47 0.07 4.46
CA SER A 75 -1.74 0.26 3.21
C SER A 75 -0.96 -1.01 2.90
N THR A 76 -1.21 -1.58 1.72
CA THR A 76 -0.60 -2.82 1.25
C THR A 76 0.29 -2.52 0.05
N MET A 77 1.57 -2.87 0.16
CA MET A 77 2.50 -2.97 -0.97
C MET A 77 2.52 -4.42 -1.46
N MET A 78 2.31 -4.62 -2.75
CA MET A 78 2.17 -5.96 -3.33
C MET A 78 3.11 -6.12 -4.51
N LEU A 79 3.77 -7.26 -4.61
CA LEU A 79 4.37 -7.81 -5.81
C LEU A 79 3.25 -8.39 -6.69
N LEU A 80 3.17 -7.92 -7.92
CA LEU A 80 2.20 -8.38 -8.89
C LEU A 80 2.76 -9.58 -9.68
N PRO A 81 1.96 -10.64 -9.89
CA PRO A 81 2.32 -11.72 -10.79
C PRO A 81 2.34 -11.24 -12.24
N GLU A 82 3.13 -11.90 -13.08
CA GLU A 82 3.20 -11.64 -14.52
C GLU A 82 1.85 -11.87 -15.21
N ALA A 83 1.14 -12.93 -14.81
CA ALA A 83 -0.20 -13.26 -15.31
C ALA A 83 -1.28 -12.87 -14.29
N ALA A 84 -2.45 -12.47 -14.80
CA ALA A 84 -3.61 -12.17 -13.96
C ALA A 84 -3.96 -13.37 -13.06
N SER A 85 -4.00 -13.14 -11.75
CA SER A 85 -4.33 -14.17 -10.77
C SER A 85 -5.00 -13.56 -9.53
N SER A 86 -5.61 -14.41 -8.71
CA SER A 86 -6.15 -14.03 -7.40
C SER A 86 -5.08 -13.96 -6.30
N TRP A 87 -3.84 -14.33 -6.62
CA TRP A 87 -2.72 -14.35 -5.70
C TRP A 87 -1.77 -13.19 -5.97
N VAL A 88 -1.33 -12.54 -4.90
CA VAL A 88 -0.34 -11.48 -4.92
C VAL A 88 0.64 -11.67 -3.77
N GLY A 89 1.91 -11.33 -3.98
CA GLY A 89 2.90 -11.37 -2.92
C GLY A 89 2.84 -10.08 -2.10
N ILE A 90 2.51 -10.12 -0.81
CA ILE A 90 2.51 -8.91 0.02
C ILE A 90 3.96 -8.60 0.40
N LEU A 91 4.48 -7.46 -0.06
CA LEU A 91 5.82 -6.97 0.26
C LEU A 91 5.84 -6.17 1.58
N ASP A 92 4.75 -5.46 1.85
CA ASP A 92 4.56 -4.73 3.10
C ASP A 92 3.07 -4.53 3.40
N GLN A 93 2.72 -4.54 4.68
CA GLN A 93 1.37 -4.30 5.17
C GLN A 93 1.45 -3.45 6.43
N GLN A 94 1.03 -2.20 6.32
CA GLN A 94 1.03 -1.26 7.44
C GLN A 94 -0.36 -0.76 7.75
N ARG A 95 -0.65 -0.60 9.03
CA ARG A 95 -1.85 0.10 9.47
C ARG A 95 -1.67 1.58 9.17
N ILE A 96 -2.72 2.24 8.65
CA ILE A 96 -2.75 3.69 8.46
C ILE A 96 -3.27 4.32 9.76
N PRO A 97 -2.43 5.07 10.52
CA PRO A 97 -2.87 5.77 11.70
C PRO A 97 -3.92 6.83 11.36
N THR A 98 -4.83 7.13 12.28
CA THR A 98 -5.86 8.17 12.07
C THR A 98 -5.27 9.58 11.91
N ALA A 99 -4.04 9.80 12.37
CA ALA A 99 -3.30 11.05 12.22
C ALA A 99 -2.50 11.15 10.91
N GLN A 100 -2.50 10.11 10.08
CA GLN A 100 -1.77 10.07 8.82
C GLN A 100 -2.70 9.73 7.66
N THR A 101 -2.27 10.09 6.47
CA THR A 101 -2.93 9.75 5.23
C THR A 101 -2.36 8.47 4.63
N ALA A 102 -3.15 7.78 3.80
CA ALA A 102 -2.67 6.64 3.01
C ALA A 102 -1.45 7.00 2.14
N ILE A 103 -1.35 8.25 1.68
CA ILE A 103 -0.24 8.72 0.87
C ILE A 103 1.04 8.82 1.69
N GLU A 104 0.99 9.39 2.90
CA GLU A 104 2.15 9.49 3.78
C GLU A 104 2.69 8.11 4.16
N VAL A 105 1.79 7.19 4.53
CA VAL A 105 2.17 5.79 4.83
C VAL A 105 2.80 5.14 3.60
N ALA A 106 2.16 5.22 2.43
CA ALA A 106 2.70 4.63 1.21
C ALA A 106 4.08 5.19 0.81
N ILE A 107 4.33 6.49 1.01
CA ILE A 107 5.66 7.08 0.78
C ILE A 107 6.70 6.46 1.71
N ALA A 108 6.40 6.36 3.01
CA ALA A 108 7.30 5.73 3.97
C ALA A 108 7.56 4.25 3.65
N GLN A 109 6.52 3.51 3.23
CA GLN A 109 6.64 2.13 2.78
C GLN A 109 7.57 2.02 1.56
N LEU A 110 7.42 2.89 0.55
CA LEU A 110 8.30 2.88 -0.63
C LEU A 110 9.76 3.22 -0.26
N GLN A 111 9.98 4.18 0.64
CA GLN A 111 11.32 4.53 1.12
C GLN A 111 12.02 3.34 1.78
N ALA A 112 11.29 2.53 2.54
CA ALA A 112 11.83 1.32 3.16
C ALA A 112 11.98 0.15 2.18
N LEU A 113 11.01 -0.05 1.28
CA LEU A 113 10.92 -1.21 0.40
C LEU A 113 11.89 -1.17 -0.78
N ILE A 114 12.04 -0.02 -1.45
CA ILE A 114 12.81 0.08 -2.69
C ILE A 114 14.28 -0.34 -2.54
N PRO A 115 14.99 0.06 -1.47
CA PRO A 115 16.34 -0.45 -1.21
C PRO A 115 16.41 -1.98 -1.08
N LEU A 116 15.33 -2.65 -0.69
CA LEU A 116 15.31 -4.11 -0.51
C LEU A 116 15.11 -4.87 -1.82
N LEU A 117 14.54 -4.23 -2.85
CA LEU A 117 14.25 -4.90 -4.12
C LEU A 117 15.51 -5.23 -4.94
N GLN A 118 16.57 -4.41 -4.80
CA GLN A 118 17.87 -4.57 -5.47
C GLN A 118 17.78 -4.70 -7.01
N ARG A 119 16.66 -4.29 -7.61
CA ARG A 119 16.42 -4.25 -9.06
C ARG A 119 15.34 -3.19 -9.38
N PRO A 120 15.23 -2.73 -10.63
CA PRO A 120 14.23 -1.74 -11.02
C PRO A 120 12.80 -2.21 -10.72
N ALA A 121 11.91 -1.27 -10.42
CA ALA A 121 10.49 -1.55 -10.19
C ALA A 121 9.58 -0.56 -10.93
N ILE A 122 8.41 -1.06 -11.32
CA ILE A 122 7.31 -0.29 -11.88
C ILE A 122 6.16 -0.34 -10.87
N LEU A 123 5.78 0.81 -10.35
CA LEU A 123 4.73 0.96 -9.35
C LEU A 123 3.38 1.24 -9.99
N LEU A 124 2.41 0.38 -9.71
CA LEU A 124 1.01 0.55 -10.05
C LEU A 124 0.26 1.16 -8.88
N ALA A 125 -0.45 2.24 -9.14
CA ALA A 125 -1.28 2.89 -8.13
C ALA A 125 -2.60 3.37 -8.73
N ASP A 126 -3.62 3.42 -7.88
CA ASP A 126 -4.91 3.93 -8.30
C ASP A 126 -4.93 5.47 -8.36
N ARG A 127 -6.09 6.02 -8.76
CA ARG A 127 -6.26 7.46 -8.91
C ARG A 127 -6.11 8.27 -7.62
N TRP A 128 -6.27 7.67 -6.44
CA TRP A 128 -6.14 8.38 -5.18
C TRP A 128 -4.68 8.78 -4.90
N TYR A 129 -3.74 7.97 -5.36
CA TYR A 129 -2.30 8.24 -5.26
C TYR A 129 -1.79 9.25 -6.29
N ALA A 130 -2.60 9.67 -7.27
CA ALA A 130 -2.22 10.64 -8.28
C ALA A 130 -2.15 12.05 -7.68
N THR A 131 -1.22 12.27 -6.75
CA THR A 131 -0.95 13.52 -6.01
C THR A 131 0.49 13.97 -6.24
N SER A 132 0.74 15.26 -6.08
CA SER A 132 2.07 15.80 -6.34
C SER A 132 3.11 15.32 -5.32
N ALA A 133 2.71 15.14 -4.05
CA ALA A 133 3.58 14.59 -3.01
C ALA A 133 4.02 13.16 -3.34
N PHE A 134 3.08 12.29 -3.70
CA PHE A 134 3.36 10.89 -4.03
C PHE A 134 4.24 10.76 -5.29
N LEU A 135 3.92 11.49 -6.36
CA LEU A 135 4.69 11.44 -7.60
C LEU A 135 6.11 11.98 -7.43
N ARG A 136 6.30 13.06 -6.65
CA ARG A 136 7.65 13.56 -6.31
C ARG A 136 8.45 12.55 -5.49
N ALA A 137 7.81 11.87 -4.54
CA ALA A 137 8.48 10.82 -3.76
C ALA A 137 8.93 9.67 -4.68
N CYS A 138 8.06 9.20 -5.57
CA CYS A 138 8.42 8.15 -6.54
C CYS A 138 9.57 8.58 -7.47
N GLN A 139 9.54 9.83 -7.96
CA GLN A 139 10.62 10.40 -8.77
C GLN A 139 11.95 10.43 -7.99
N HIS A 140 11.93 10.88 -6.73
CA HIS A 140 13.12 10.93 -5.89
C HIS A 140 13.69 9.53 -5.61
N LEU A 141 12.83 8.52 -5.48
CA LEU A 141 13.21 7.12 -5.31
C LEU A 141 13.62 6.44 -6.63
N GLY A 142 13.54 7.12 -7.78
CA GLY A 142 13.91 6.58 -9.08
C GLY A 142 12.98 5.48 -9.61
N ILE A 143 11.74 5.43 -9.14
CA ILE A 143 10.76 4.39 -9.52
C ILE A 143 9.91 4.89 -10.69
N GLN A 144 9.65 4.03 -11.67
CA GLN A 144 8.66 4.30 -12.71
C GLN A 144 7.26 4.05 -12.17
N VAL A 145 6.29 4.90 -12.54
CA VAL A 145 4.93 4.82 -12.00
C VAL A 145 3.91 4.74 -13.11
N LEU A 146 3.07 3.71 -13.08
CA LEU A 146 1.85 3.62 -13.87
C LEU A 146 0.66 3.93 -12.97
N ILE A 147 0.04 5.08 -13.20
CA ILE A 147 -1.03 5.58 -12.34
C ILE A 147 -2.24 6.04 -13.13
N ARG A 148 -3.43 5.68 -12.65
CA ARG A 148 -4.68 6.18 -13.23
C ARG A 148 -4.87 7.64 -12.83
N LEU A 149 -5.02 8.56 -13.78
CA LEU A 149 -5.33 9.96 -13.45
C LEU A 149 -6.77 10.11 -12.95
N LYS A 150 -6.99 11.05 -12.02
CA LYS A 150 -8.35 11.48 -11.66
C LYS A 150 -8.97 12.22 -12.85
N SER A 151 -10.25 11.96 -13.11
CA SER A 151 -10.99 12.56 -14.24
C SER A 151 -11.11 14.08 -14.17
N ASN A 152 -10.89 14.67 -12.99
CA ASN A 152 -10.93 16.12 -12.76
C ASN A 152 -9.56 16.80 -12.83
N ARG A 153 -8.49 16.11 -13.28
CA ARG A 153 -7.19 16.74 -13.49
C ARG A 153 -7.15 17.53 -14.81
N ARG A 154 -6.61 18.75 -14.74
CA ARG A 154 -6.24 19.55 -15.92
C ARG A 154 -4.76 19.35 -16.23
N LEU A 155 -4.46 19.06 -17.50
CA LEU A 155 -3.09 18.95 -18.01
C LEU A 155 -2.75 20.24 -18.76
N TYR A 156 -1.70 20.94 -18.33
CA TYR A 156 -1.36 22.27 -18.85
C TYR A 156 -0.41 22.25 -20.04
N ARG A 157 0.17 21.08 -20.37
CA ARG A 157 1.07 20.90 -21.52
C ARG A 157 0.89 19.51 -22.09
N ARG A 158 1.08 19.38 -23.42
CA ARG A 158 1.14 18.09 -24.11
C ARG A 158 2.33 17.29 -23.58
N SER A 159 2.17 15.98 -23.37
CA SER A 159 3.31 15.09 -23.14
C SER A 159 4.23 15.20 -24.37
N GLY A 160 5.52 15.45 -24.16
CA GLY A 160 6.49 15.48 -25.25
C GLY A 160 6.54 14.12 -25.96
N ASN A 161 6.83 14.16 -27.27
CA ASN A 161 7.15 12.97 -28.07
C ASN A 161 8.47 12.36 -27.63
#